data_AF-A0AAE0N5B1-F1
#
_entry.id   AF-A0AAE0N5B1-F1
#
_cell.length_a   1.000
_cell.length_b   1.000
_cell.length_c   1.000
_cell.angle_alpha   90.00
_cell.angle_beta   90.00
_cell.angle_gamma   90.00
#
_symmetry.space_group_name_H-M   'P 1'
#
loop_
_entity.id
_entity.type
_entity.pdbx_description
1 polymer ?
#
loop_
_entity_poly.entity_id
_entity_poly.type
_entity_poly.pdbx_seq_one_letter_code
_entity_poly.pdbx_strand_id
1 'polypeptide(L)'
;MAATPNSNDALSSQRMQEKQEDDFEGPSSLAYDPSYKTLQYCLTKVSREKTTLETKKRNWLGEKKKLDAQSKRLVEENGKLQTRNIDLDWKKSKLEDEIRRLGQHVATLQHGQAETHQYWQNEIQRAKADAQRQETEYNERIIQLEKEKSEQAANVLDTQSAAKVLMEQNKSSALSDSEIERWFVGKEEAWYGWAKDFTNTNLSRLADISAAALKGLAKFVALDGRLPAELLAEKRAPYILLHGLVASFICQEAFSSPWWVFDAIDDFAPKPPSRNPASDDDNEVESQGNPTSVHPLEAPEMREQMDTLYSLLRDVNEKESDQWRAHLMRILCENGLGKLRREPEKDSGQYKLSKGRERFAQKLARRFMSGTAAQFLLKPQAHEQAQRRLEEELNSALEYSAQLWCGRLLMRTAKSLPVLQHHQQDVLKAPSKWLQPHQSQKETLNPPEMFNGLPLLVVVHPAVTVRGTEEGQNYSATSRIWLKARAWMGGTNERRREHEAQRLDHGLMDWF
;
A
#
# COMPACT_ATOMS: atom_id res chain seq x y z
N MET A 1 -27.29 -43.11 -36.36
CA MET A 1 -28.76 -43.21 -36.55
C MET A 1 -28.96 -43.40 -38.05
N ALA A 2 -29.33 -44.60 -38.51
CA ALA A 2 -30.72 -45.10 -38.66
C ALA A 2 -31.40 -44.46 -39.90
N ALA A 3 -32.02 -45.20 -40.83
CA ALA A 3 -32.21 -46.66 -40.98
C ALA A 3 -32.24 -47.07 -42.48
N THR A 4 -32.64 -48.31 -42.81
CA THR A 4 -32.54 -48.93 -44.16
C THR A 4 -33.95 -49.16 -44.82
N PRO A 5 -34.23 -50.09 -45.78
CA PRO A 5 -35.03 -49.74 -46.98
C PRO A 5 -36.31 -50.59 -47.19
N ASN A 6 -37.06 -50.36 -48.30
CA ASN A 6 -38.06 -51.27 -48.96
C ASN A 6 -38.79 -50.54 -50.13
N SER A 7 -39.53 -51.16 -51.07
CA SER A 7 -39.69 -52.56 -51.52
C SER A 7 -40.49 -52.66 -52.86
N ASN A 8 -40.34 -53.80 -53.55
CA ASN A 8 -41.19 -54.51 -54.54
C ASN A 8 -42.56 -53.95 -54.99
N ASP A 9 -42.92 -54.13 -56.27
CA ASP A 9 -43.86 -55.20 -56.75
C ASP A 9 -44.13 -55.11 -58.29
N ALA A 10 -45.11 -55.82 -58.88
CA ALA A 10 -45.08 -57.24 -59.30
C ALA A 10 -46.40 -57.65 -60.04
N LEU A 11 -46.41 -58.81 -60.75
CA LEU A 11 -47.61 -59.57 -61.24
C LEU A 11 -48.49 -58.86 -62.33
N SER A 12 -49.33 -59.49 -63.19
CA SER A 12 -49.51 -60.90 -63.61
C SER A 12 -50.36 -61.13 -64.91
N SER A 13 -49.98 -62.15 -65.72
CA SER A 13 -50.80 -63.31 -66.20
C SER A 13 -52.05 -63.29 -67.15
N GLN A 14 -52.07 -64.29 -68.08
CA GLN A 14 -53.24 -65.07 -68.67
C GLN A 14 -54.23 -64.39 -69.66
N ARG A 15 -55.05 -65.04 -70.53
CA ARG A 15 -55.33 -66.45 -71.01
C ARG A 15 -56.07 -66.40 -72.41
N MET A 16 -55.78 -67.22 -73.44
CA MET A 16 -56.38 -68.53 -73.92
C MET A 16 -57.70 -68.58 -74.75
N GLN A 17 -57.76 -69.55 -75.72
CA GLN A 17 -58.92 -70.35 -76.24
C GLN A 17 -59.97 -69.71 -77.21
N GLU A 18 -60.70 -70.42 -78.13
CA GLU A 18 -60.60 -71.75 -78.83
C GLU A 18 -61.68 -71.90 -79.98
N LYS A 19 -61.56 -72.91 -80.89
CA LYS A 19 -62.65 -73.62 -81.67
C LYS A 19 -63.49 -72.87 -82.76
N GLN A 20 -64.23 -73.47 -83.74
CA GLN A 20 -64.43 -74.83 -84.34
C GLN A 20 -64.95 -74.66 -85.83
N GLU A 21 -64.68 -75.53 -86.84
CA GLU A 21 -65.36 -76.78 -87.34
C GLU A 21 -66.89 -76.63 -87.67
N ASP A 22 -67.57 -77.23 -88.68
CA ASP A 22 -67.33 -77.92 -90.00
C ASP A 22 -68.76 -78.32 -90.59
N ASP A 23 -69.09 -78.86 -91.80
CA ASP A 23 -68.60 -78.90 -93.22
C ASP A 23 -69.78 -79.46 -94.13
N PHE A 24 -69.56 -80.28 -95.20
CA PHE A 24 -70.51 -81.09 -96.03
C PHE A 24 -71.47 -80.35 -97.04
N GLU A 25 -72.06 -80.90 -98.13
CA GLU A 25 -72.09 -82.23 -98.82
C GLU A 25 -72.41 -82.08 -100.37
N GLY A 26 -72.49 -83.17 -101.16
CA GLY A 26 -72.98 -83.24 -102.58
C GLY A 26 -74.35 -83.97 -102.71
N PRO A 27 -74.66 -84.79 -103.75
CA PRO A 27 -74.22 -84.87 -105.17
C PRO A 27 -75.40 -85.17 -106.19
N SER A 28 -75.08 -85.55 -107.46
CA SER A 28 -75.87 -86.45 -108.38
C SER A 28 -77.28 -86.03 -108.94
N SER A 29 -77.89 -86.67 -109.97
CA SER A 29 -77.41 -87.33 -111.23
C SER A 29 -78.56 -87.73 -112.22
N LEU A 30 -78.20 -88.10 -113.49
CA LEU A 30 -78.86 -89.06 -114.44
C LEU A 30 -80.10 -88.73 -115.35
N ALA A 31 -80.23 -89.57 -116.40
CA ALA A 31 -81.23 -89.72 -117.52
C ALA A 31 -81.28 -88.60 -118.62
N TYR A 32 -81.23 -88.81 -119.96
CA TYR A 32 -81.84 -89.75 -120.96
C TYR A 32 -83.37 -89.56 -121.18
N ASP A 33 -83.97 -89.56 -122.40
CA ASP A 33 -83.51 -89.92 -123.77
C ASP A 33 -84.11 -88.99 -124.91
N PRO A 34 -84.37 -89.33 -126.21
CA PRO A 34 -83.79 -88.52 -127.31
C PRO A 34 -84.74 -88.01 -128.43
N SER A 35 -84.77 -86.68 -128.69
CA SER A 35 -85.36 -86.10 -129.92
C SER A 35 -84.98 -84.62 -130.11
N TYR A 36 -84.52 -84.10 -131.27
CA TYR A 36 -83.98 -84.74 -132.48
C TYR A 36 -82.91 -83.82 -133.15
N LYS A 37 -81.70 -83.80 -132.58
CA LYS A 37 -80.38 -83.35 -133.12
C LYS A 37 -80.16 -82.02 -133.88
N THR A 38 -81.16 -81.27 -134.37
CA THR A 38 -80.91 -80.10 -135.26
C THR A 38 -80.78 -78.75 -134.52
N LEU A 39 -81.35 -78.60 -133.32
CA LEU A 39 -81.25 -77.36 -132.51
C LEU A 39 -80.02 -77.31 -131.58
N GLN A 40 -79.24 -78.40 -131.53
CA GLN A 40 -78.27 -78.66 -130.45
C GLN A 40 -76.99 -77.80 -130.52
N TYR A 41 -76.66 -77.26 -131.71
CA TYR A 41 -75.43 -76.48 -131.94
C TYR A 41 -75.47 -75.08 -131.31
N CYS A 42 -76.61 -74.39 -131.37
CA CYS A 42 -76.75 -73.02 -130.86
C CYS A 42 -76.77 -72.96 -129.32
N LEU A 43 -77.46 -73.90 -128.66
CA LEU A 43 -77.57 -73.96 -127.20
C LEU A 43 -76.25 -74.29 -126.50
N THR A 44 -75.39 -75.13 -127.10
CA THR A 44 -74.08 -75.46 -126.50
C THR A 44 -73.12 -74.27 -126.43
N LYS A 45 -73.22 -73.30 -127.35
CA LYS A 45 -72.41 -72.08 -127.29
C LYS A 45 -72.86 -71.18 -126.13
N VAL A 46 -74.17 -70.88 -126.06
CA VAL A 46 -74.76 -70.07 -124.99
C VAL A 46 -74.54 -70.69 -123.62
N SER A 47 -74.67 -72.01 -123.48
CA SER A 47 -74.46 -72.68 -122.19
C SER A 47 -73.00 -72.62 -121.73
N ARG A 48 -72.02 -72.72 -122.66
CA ARG A 48 -70.60 -72.51 -122.32
C ARG A 48 -70.35 -71.08 -121.87
N GLU A 49 -70.78 -70.10 -122.65
CA GLU A 49 -70.65 -68.67 -122.31
C GLU A 49 -71.33 -68.32 -120.97
N LYS A 50 -72.48 -68.92 -120.66
CA LYS A 50 -73.12 -68.82 -119.33
C LYS A 50 -72.23 -69.37 -118.22
N THR A 51 -71.61 -70.54 -118.38
CA THR A 51 -70.69 -71.09 -117.36
C THR A 51 -69.43 -70.24 -117.18
N THR A 52 -68.87 -69.64 -118.24
CA THR A 52 -67.74 -68.70 -118.12
C THR A 52 -68.16 -67.40 -117.43
N LEU A 53 -69.34 -66.87 -117.73
CA LEU A 53 -69.91 -65.69 -117.07
C LEU A 53 -70.24 -65.96 -115.61
N GLU A 54 -70.80 -67.12 -115.25
CA GLU A 54 -71.03 -67.47 -113.85
C GLU A 54 -69.74 -67.72 -113.08
N THR A 55 -68.72 -68.30 -113.70
CA THR A 55 -67.39 -68.46 -113.07
C THR A 55 -66.71 -67.10 -112.87
N LYS A 56 -66.76 -66.20 -113.87
CA LYS A 56 -66.32 -64.81 -113.72
C LYS A 56 -67.12 -64.06 -112.64
N LYS A 57 -68.44 -64.25 -112.56
CA LYS A 57 -69.31 -63.67 -111.53
C LYS A 57 -68.96 -64.21 -110.13
N ARG A 58 -68.65 -65.50 -109.99
CA ARG A 58 -68.23 -66.13 -108.74
C ARG A 58 -66.85 -65.61 -108.29
N ASN A 59 -65.90 -65.52 -109.21
CA ASN A 59 -64.57 -64.96 -108.95
C ASN A 59 -64.68 -63.47 -108.58
N TRP A 60 -65.44 -62.66 -109.32
CA TRP A 60 -65.67 -61.25 -109.03
C TRP A 60 -66.41 -61.03 -107.70
N LEU A 61 -67.37 -61.90 -107.32
CA LEU A 61 -67.98 -61.87 -105.98
C LEU A 61 -66.99 -62.30 -104.89
N GLY A 62 -66.04 -63.19 -105.19
CA GLY A 62 -64.95 -63.57 -104.28
C GLY A 62 -63.94 -62.44 -104.10
N GLU A 63 -63.51 -61.79 -105.17
CA GLU A 63 -62.66 -60.60 -105.15
C GLU A 63 -63.36 -59.43 -104.48
N LYS A 64 -64.64 -59.17 -104.78
CA LYS A 64 -65.43 -58.16 -104.08
C LYS A 64 -65.52 -58.47 -102.59
N LYS A 65 -65.83 -59.71 -102.17
CA LYS A 65 -65.81 -60.07 -100.73
C LYS A 65 -64.43 -59.88 -100.09
N LYS A 66 -63.32 -60.15 -100.81
CA LYS A 66 -61.96 -59.88 -100.33
C LYS A 66 -61.68 -58.38 -100.20
N LEU A 67 -62.09 -57.57 -101.18
CA LEU A 67 -61.93 -56.11 -101.19
C LEU A 67 -62.82 -55.44 -100.13
N ASP A 68 -64.07 -55.86 -99.97
CA ASP A 68 -64.97 -55.39 -98.92
C ASP A 68 -64.41 -55.74 -97.53
N ALA A 69 -63.86 -56.95 -97.34
CA ALA A 69 -63.19 -57.36 -96.09
C ALA A 69 -61.86 -56.63 -95.84
N GLN A 70 -61.07 -56.38 -96.88
CA GLN A 70 -59.83 -55.59 -96.81
C GLN A 70 -60.13 -54.12 -96.50
N SER A 71 -61.13 -53.54 -97.14
CA SER A 71 -61.64 -52.20 -96.86
C SER A 71 -62.12 -52.09 -95.41
N LYS A 72 -62.92 -53.06 -94.92
CA LYS A 72 -63.34 -53.09 -93.52
C LYS A 72 -62.16 -53.17 -92.55
N ARG A 73 -61.17 -54.03 -92.81
CA ARG A 73 -59.93 -54.10 -92.00
C ARG A 73 -59.18 -52.77 -91.98
N LEU A 74 -59.01 -52.13 -93.14
CA LEU A 74 -58.35 -50.82 -93.25
C LEU A 74 -59.12 -49.71 -92.52
N VAL A 75 -60.45 -49.76 -92.51
CA VAL A 75 -61.29 -48.82 -91.72
C VAL A 75 -61.16 -49.08 -90.22
N GLU A 76 -61.19 -50.34 -89.78
CA GLU A 76 -60.97 -50.72 -88.36
C GLU A 76 -59.55 -50.38 -87.89
N GLU A 77 -58.54 -50.52 -88.74
CA GLU A 77 -57.14 -50.18 -88.46
C GLU A 77 -56.91 -48.66 -88.46
N ASN A 78 -57.46 -47.93 -89.43
CA ASN A 78 -57.40 -46.46 -89.45
C ASN A 78 -58.14 -45.86 -88.26
N GLY A 79 -59.28 -46.43 -87.83
CA GLY A 79 -59.97 -46.05 -86.59
C GLY A 79 -59.09 -46.24 -85.35
N LYS A 80 -58.36 -47.35 -85.25
CA LYS A 80 -57.38 -47.59 -84.17
C LYS A 80 -56.22 -46.59 -84.21
N LEU A 81 -55.71 -46.26 -85.40
CA LEU A 81 -54.67 -45.24 -85.59
C LEU A 81 -55.16 -43.84 -85.23
N GLN A 82 -56.38 -43.46 -85.60
CA GLN A 82 -57.00 -42.19 -85.22
C GLN A 82 -57.17 -42.07 -83.70
N THR A 83 -57.71 -43.10 -83.03
CA THR A 83 -57.81 -43.09 -81.56
C THR A 83 -56.45 -43.04 -80.88
N ARG A 84 -55.43 -43.69 -81.45
CA ARG A 84 -54.04 -43.63 -80.94
C ARG A 84 -53.41 -42.25 -81.15
N ASN A 85 -53.67 -41.58 -82.28
CA ASN A 85 -53.17 -40.23 -82.52
C ASN A 85 -53.81 -39.24 -81.54
N ILE A 86 -55.12 -39.33 -81.28
CA ILE A 86 -55.82 -38.50 -80.28
C ILE A 86 -55.24 -38.69 -78.87
N ASP A 87 -54.94 -39.94 -78.47
CA ASP A 87 -54.26 -40.25 -77.20
C ASP A 87 -52.83 -39.69 -77.15
N LEU A 88 -52.08 -39.76 -78.25
CA LEU A 88 -50.73 -39.21 -78.35
C LEU A 88 -50.72 -37.67 -78.32
N ASP A 89 -51.63 -37.01 -79.02
CA ASP A 89 -51.77 -35.55 -79.02
C ASP A 89 -52.23 -35.04 -77.65
N TRP A 90 -53.13 -35.76 -76.96
CA TRP A 90 -53.50 -35.45 -75.57
C TRP A 90 -52.32 -35.61 -74.61
N LYS A 91 -51.54 -36.70 -74.73
CA LYS A 91 -50.31 -36.91 -73.94
C LYS A 91 -49.26 -35.85 -74.22
N LYS A 92 -49.08 -35.45 -75.48
CA LYS A 92 -48.17 -34.38 -75.90
C LYS A 92 -48.59 -33.04 -75.29
N SER A 93 -49.86 -32.65 -75.42
CA SER A 93 -50.39 -31.41 -74.82
C SER A 93 -50.22 -31.40 -73.29
N LYS A 94 -50.47 -32.53 -72.62
CA LYS A 94 -50.23 -32.67 -71.17
C LYS A 94 -48.75 -32.47 -70.80
N LEU A 95 -47.83 -33.04 -71.58
CA LEU A 95 -46.38 -32.88 -71.37
C LEU A 95 -45.92 -31.43 -71.66
N GLU A 96 -46.48 -30.77 -72.68
CA GLU A 96 -46.19 -29.36 -72.99
C GLU A 96 -46.66 -28.41 -71.86
N ASP A 97 -47.81 -28.68 -71.25
CA ASP A 97 -48.29 -27.98 -70.05
C ASP A 97 -47.43 -28.28 -68.81
N GLU A 98 -46.96 -29.52 -68.64
CA GLU A 98 -46.07 -29.91 -67.55
C GLU A 98 -44.68 -29.25 -67.67
N ILE A 99 -44.09 -29.23 -68.87
CA ILE A 99 -42.87 -28.49 -69.19
C ILE A 99 -43.05 -26.99 -68.90
N ARG A 100 -44.20 -26.41 -69.24
CA ARG A 100 -44.50 -24.99 -68.95
C ARG A 100 -44.56 -24.71 -67.45
N ARG A 101 -45.19 -25.60 -66.66
CA ARG A 101 -45.25 -25.50 -65.19
C ARG A 101 -43.87 -25.67 -64.55
N LEU A 102 -43.06 -26.62 -65.02
CA LEU A 102 -41.69 -26.81 -64.53
C LEU A 102 -40.81 -25.61 -64.87
N GLY A 103 -40.92 -25.03 -66.07
CA GLY A 103 -40.23 -23.79 -66.45
C GLY A 103 -40.59 -22.60 -65.55
N GLN A 104 -41.88 -22.43 -65.24
CA GLN A 104 -42.35 -21.42 -64.30
C GLN A 104 -41.81 -21.65 -62.88
N HIS A 105 -41.79 -22.90 -62.41
CA HIS A 105 -41.26 -23.26 -61.09
C HIS A 105 -39.74 -23.02 -60.99
N VAL A 106 -38.97 -23.39 -62.02
CA VAL A 106 -37.53 -23.10 -62.11
C VAL A 106 -37.26 -21.60 -62.10
N ALA A 107 -38.02 -20.79 -62.84
CA ALA A 107 -37.90 -19.33 -62.81
C ALA A 107 -38.19 -18.75 -61.42
N THR A 108 -39.20 -19.28 -60.71
CA THR A 108 -39.53 -18.88 -59.34
C THR A 108 -38.41 -19.23 -58.36
N LEU A 109 -37.83 -20.44 -58.46
CA LEU A 109 -36.70 -20.87 -57.64
C LEU A 109 -35.44 -20.04 -57.92
N GLN A 110 -35.14 -19.74 -59.18
CA GLN A 110 -34.03 -18.87 -59.57
C GLN A 110 -34.19 -17.45 -59.04
N HIS A 111 -35.42 -16.91 -59.06
CA HIS A 111 -35.71 -15.59 -58.49
C HIS A 111 -35.49 -15.59 -56.96
N GLY A 112 -36.06 -16.55 -56.23
CA GLY A 112 -35.86 -16.67 -54.78
C GLY A 112 -34.40 -16.96 -54.39
N GLN A 113 -33.64 -17.66 -55.25
CA GLN A 113 -32.19 -17.83 -55.07
C GLN A 113 -31.44 -16.50 -55.23
N ALA A 114 -31.83 -15.65 -56.18
CA ALA A 114 -31.23 -14.34 -56.37
C ALA A 114 -31.57 -13.38 -55.20
N GLU A 115 -32.84 -13.36 -54.76
CA GLU A 115 -33.28 -12.57 -53.60
C GLU A 115 -32.57 -12.99 -52.32
N THR A 116 -32.51 -14.30 -52.02
CA THR A 116 -31.80 -14.79 -50.82
C THR A 116 -30.29 -14.55 -50.91
N HIS A 117 -29.68 -14.63 -52.09
CA HIS A 117 -28.27 -14.28 -52.27
C HIS A 117 -28.02 -12.78 -52.04
N GLN A 118 -28.88 -11.90 -52.57
CA GLN A 118 -28.79 -10.46 -52.37
C GLN A 118 -29.01 -10.08 -50.90
N TYR A 119 -29.96 -10.72 -50.21
CA TYR A 119 -30.18 -10.57 -48.77
C TYR A 119 -28.91 -10.90 -47.97
N TRP A 120 -28.30 -12.07 -48.21
CA TRP A 120 -27.07 -12.47 -47.51
C TRP A 120 -25.87 -11.59 -47.86
N GLN A 121 -25.74 -11.10 -49.10
CA GLN A 121 -24.73 -10.08 -49.43
C GLN A 121 -24.92 -8.81 -48.60
N ASN A 122 -26.14 -8.27 -48.53
CA ASN A 122 -26.43 -7.07 -47.75
C ASN A 122 -26.14 -7.25 -46.26
N GLU A 123 -26.51 -8.41 -45.69
CA GLU A 123 -26.31 -8.69 -44.27
C GLU A 123 -24.82 -8.89 -43.92
N ILE A 124 -24.04 -9.51 -44.81
CA ILE A 124 -22.58 -9.59 -44.68
C ILE A 124 -21.93 -8.19 -44.73
N GLN A 125 -22.43 -7.28 -45.57
CA GLN A 125 -21.90 -5.91 -45.61
C GLN A 125 -22.26 -5.09 -44.37
N ARG A 126 -23.47 -5.27 -43.81
CA ARG A 126 -23.87 -4.69 -42.51
C ARG A 126 -22.96 -5.19 -41.38
N ALA A 127 -22.82 -6.50 -41.24
CA ALA A 127 -21.98 -7.11 -40.21
C ALA A 127 -20.51 -6.65 -40.29
N LYS A 128 -19.99 -6.45 -41.51
CA LYS A 128 -18.65 -5.85 -41.73
C LYS A 128 -18.58 -4.38 -41.29
N ALA A 129 -19.57 -3.56 -41.67
CA ALA A 129 -19.60 -2.14 -41.30
C ALA A 129 -19.72 -1.95 -39.77
N ASP A 130 -20.52 -2.78 -39.09
CA ASP A 130 -20.69 -2.73 -37.63
C ASP A 130 -19.48 -3.30 -36.89
N ALA A 131 -18.82 -4.35 -37.41
CA ALA A 131 -17.53 -4.81 -36.88
C ALA A 131 -16.43 -3.73 -37.02
N GLN A 132 -16.38 -3.04 -38.17
CA GLN A 132 -15.42 -1.96 -38.40
C GLN A 132 -15.67 -0.75 -37.47
N ARG A 133 -16.94 -0.43 -37.16
CA ARG A 133 -17.30 0.59 -36.15
C ARG A 133 -16.79 0.21 -34.76
N GLN A 134 -17.05 -1.02 -34.32
CA GLN A 134 -16.55 -1.52 -33.04
C GLN A 134 -15.01 -1.53 -32.98
N GLU A 135 -14.34 -1.90 -34.07
CA GLU A 135 -12.88 -1.80 -34.17
C GLU A 135 -12.38 -0.36 -34.01
N THR A 136 -13.03 0.64 -34.62
CA THR A 136 -12.68 2.05 -34.38
C THR A 136 -12.96 2.51 -32.95
N GLU A 137 -14.10 2.15 -32.36
CA GLU A 137 -14.45 2.50 -30.97
C GLU A 137 -13.47 1.90 -29.96
N TYR A 138 -13.07 0.63 -30.14
CA TYR A 138 -12.08 -0.02 -29.27
C TYR A 138 -10.68 0.61 -29.44
N ASN A 139 -10.26 0.94 -30.66
CA ASN A 139 -8.97 1.59 -30.90
C ASN A 139 -8.91 2.99 -30.28
N GLU A 140 -9.97 3.80 -30.41
CA GLU A 140 -10.07 5.10 -29.73
C GLU A 140 -10.03 4.94 -28.21
N ARG A 141 -10.73 3.93 -27.66
CA ARG A 141 -10.71 3.66 -26.21
C ARG A 141 -9.35 3.20 -25.70
N ILE A 142 -8.60 2.42 -26.48
CA ILE A 142 -7.21 2.03 -26.15
C ILE A 142 -6.31 3.26 -26.09
N ILE A 143 -6.33 4.13 -27.12
CA ILE A 143 -5.54 5.36 -27.16
C ILE A 143 -5.83 6.26 -25.95
N GLN A 144 -7.11 6.39 -25.56
CA GLN A 144 -7.47 7.16 -24.37
C GLN A 144 -6.96 6.52 -23.08
N LEU A 145 -7.06 5.19 -22.92
CA LEU A 145 -6.55 4.49 -21.73
C LEU A 145 -5.03 4.56 -21.61
N GLU A 146 -4.29 4.55 -22.73
CA GLU A 146 -2.84 4.76 -22.73
C GLU A 146 -2.46 6.18 -22.32
N LYS A 147 -3.25 7.20 -22.73
CA LYS A 147 -3.10 8.59 -22.26
C LYS A 147 -3.40 8.73 -20.77
N GLU A 148 -4.53 8.21 -20.30
CA GLU A 148 -4.90 8.23 -18.87
C GLU A 148 -3.82 7.55 -18.00
N LYS A 149 -3.25 6.44 -18.48
CA LYS A 149 -2.15 5.72 -17.83
C LYS A 149 -0.83 6.51 -17.81
N SER A 150 -0.50 7.26 -18.87
CA SER A 150 0.71 8.08 -18.91
C SER A 150 0.62 9.28 -17.97
N GLU A 151 -0.55 9.91 -17.87
CA GLU A 151 -0.85 10.99 -16.92
C GLU A 151 -0.77 10.49 -15.46
N GLN A 152 -1.33 9.31 -15.16
CA GLN A 152 -1.19 8.69 -13.83
C GLN A 152 0.27 8.37 -13.50
N ALA A 153 1.06 7.87 -14.45
CA ALA A 153 2.48 7.58 -14.24
C ALA A 153 3.30 8.86 -13.95
N ALA A 154 3.02 9.96 -14.66
CA ALA A 154 3.63 11.27 -14.39
C ALA A 154 3.26 11.79 -13.00
N ASN A 155 1.97 11.78 -12.63
CA ASN A 155 1.49 12.21 -11.30
C ASN A 155 2.13 11.39 -10.17
N VAL A 156 2.34 10.09 -10.35
CA VAL A 156 3.04 9.23 -9.37
C VAL A 156 4.52 9.60 -9.27
N LEU A 157 5.20 9.86 -10.39
CA LEU A 157 6.61 10.28 -10.39
C LEU A 157 6.81 11.63 -9.71
N ASP A 158 5.95 12.61 -10.01
CA ASP A 158 5.97 13.93 -9.38
C ASP A 158 5.71 13.82 -7.87
N THR A 159 4.72 13.03 -7.47
CA THR A 159 4.42 12.75 -6.04
C THR A 159 5.61 12.08 -5.33
N GLN A 160 6.28 11.12 -5.98
CA GLN A 160 7.49 10.49 -5.45
C GLN A 160 8.65 11.48 -5.35
N SER A 161 8.81 12.40 -6.31
CA SER A 161 9.84 13.43 -6.27
C SER A 161 9.61 14.43 -5.12
N ALA A 162 8.36 14.87 -4.92
CA ALA A 162 7.97 15.74 -3.81
C ALA A 162 8.15 15.05 -2.46
N ALA A 163 7.76 13.78 -2.34
CA ALA A 163 8.00 12.97 -1.15
C ALA A 163 9.50 12.81 -0.87
N LYS A 164 10.34 12.58 -1.90
CA LYS A 164 11.81 12.50 -1.76
C LYS A 164 12.40 13.82 -1.29
N VAL A 165 12.00 14.95 -1.87
CA VAL A 165 12.43 16.29 -1.42
C VAL A 165 12.02 16.55 0.03
N LEU A 166 10.80 16.19 0.44
CA LEU A 166 10.36 16.29 1.83
C LEU A 166 11.18 15.37 2.74
N MET A 167 11.50 14.13 2.33
CA MET A 167 12.35 13.23 3.13
C MET A 167 13.79 13.75 3.25
N GLU A 168 14.35 14.35 2.20
CA GLU A 168 15.70 14.94 2.22
C GLU A 168 15.74 16.24 3.06
N GLN A 169 14.70 17.07 3.00
CA GLN A 169 14.53 18.22 3.89
C GLN A 169 14.43 17.78 5.35
N ASN A 170 13.60 16.77 5.66
CA ASN A 170 13.50 16.21 7.02
C ASN A 170 14.85 15.66 7.49
N LYS A 171 15.59 14.92 6.65
CA LYS A 171 16.95 14.44 6.97
C LYS A 171 17.93 15.59 7.23
N SER A 172 17.81 16.72 6.53
CA SER A 172 18.66 17.91 6.74
C SER A 172 18.47 18.62 8.10
N SER A 173 17.53 18.16 8.92
CA SER A 173 17.33 18.61 10.31
C SER A 173 17.93 17.66 11.36
N ALA A 174 18.28 16.43 10.99
CA ALA A 174 18.86 15.45 11.90
C ALA A 174 20.38 15.65 11.99
N LEU A 175 20.89 15.69 13.22
CA LEU A 175 22.32 15.74 13.53
C LEU A 175 22.84 14.31 13.61
N SER A 176 24.04 14.03 13.08
CA SER A 176 24.62 12.68 13.18
C SER A 176 25.05 12.38 14.63
N ASP A 177 25.03 11.10 15.02
CA ASP A 177 25.54 10.65 16.34
C ASP A 177 26.92 11.25 16.66
N SER A 178 27.81 11.33 15.65
CA SER A 178 29.16 11.88 15.80
C SER A 178 29.22 13.38 16.10
N GLU A 179 28.22 14.15 15.65
CA GLU A 179 28.10 15.58 15.94
C GLU A 179 27.47 15.81 17.31
N ILE A 180 26.53 14.96 17.69
CA ILE A 180 25.86 14.99 18.99
C ILE A 180 26.84 14.61 20.11
N GLU A 181 27.59 13.52 19.94
CA GLU A 181 28.69 13.14 20.85
C GLU A 181 29.76 14.25 20.95
N ARG A 182 30.14 14.86 19.83
CA ARG A 182 31.12 15.98 19.80
C ARG A 182 30.59 17.22 20.53
N TRP A 183 29.31 17.54 20.37
CA TRP A 183 28.67 18.63 21.11
C TRP A 183 28.63 18.35 22.61
N PHE A 184 28.25 17.14 23.02
CA PHE A 184 28.25 16.74 24.43
C PHE A 184 29.64 16.76 25.06
N VAL A 185 30.70 16.37 24.34
CA VAL A 185 32.09 16.50 24.81
C VAL A 185 32.48 17.97 25.00
N GLY A 186 32.21 18.85 24.02
CA GLY A 186 32.51 20.27 24.14
C GLY A 186 31.71 20.97 25.24
N LYS A 187 30.48 20.52 25.51
CA LYS A 187 29.64 21.00 26.61
C LYS A 187 30.07 20.51 27.98
N GLU A 188 30.53 19.26 28.09
CA GLU A 188 31.19 18.81 29.31
C GLU A 188 32.41 19.71 29.65
N GLU A 189 33.25 20.04 28.67
CA GLU A 189 34.40 20.92 28.91
C GLU A 189 33.99 22.35 29.28
N ALA A 190 32.89 22.86 28.71
CA ALA A 190 32.31 24.15 29.09
C ALA A 190 31.77 24.16 30.53
N TRP A 191 31.04 23.12 30.94
CA TRP A 191 30.49 22.98 32.30
C TRP A 191 31.61 22.73 33.33
N TYR A 192 32.60 21.91 32.96
CA TYR A 192 33.83 21.69 33.73
C TYR A 192 34.55 23.02 33.99
N GLY A 193 34.69 23.86 32.95
CA GLY A 193 35.28 25.19 33.02
C GLY A 193 34.48 26.17 33.88
N TRP A 194 33.16 26.29 33.64
CA TRP A 194 32.26 27.15 34.41
C TRP A 194 32.36 26.85 35.92
N ALA A 195 32.28 25.58 36.30
CA ALA A 195 32.39 25.19 37.70
C ALA A 195 33.79 25.54 38.27
N LYS A 196 34.86 25.41 37.49
CA LYS A 196 36.24 25.70 37.94
C LYS A 196 36.44 27.19 38.21
N ASP A 197 35.86 28.03 37.34
CA ASP A 197 35.96 29.48 37.45
C ASP A 197 35.16 30.02 38.65
N PHE A 198 34.00 29.43 38.95
CA PHE A 198 33.05 29.98 39.93
C PHE A 198 32.94 29.23 41.27
N THR A 199 33.61 28.08 41.45
CA THR A 199 33.64 27.33 42.73
C THR A 199 34.38 28.06 43.85
N ASN A 200 33.78 28.12 45.04
CA ASN A 200 34.44 28.48 46.29
C ASN A 200 35.34 27.34 46.77
N THR A 201 36.64 27.59 46.90
CA THR A 201 37.65 26.58 47.30
C THR A 201 37.72 26.32 48.81
N ASN A 202 36.93 27.02 49.63
CA ASN A 202 36.91 26.82 51.07
C ASN A 202 36.16 25.54 51.47
N LEU A 203 36.92 24.46 51.67
CA LEU A 203 36.44 23.13 52.10
C LEU A 203 35.57 23.18 53.37
N SER A 204 35.82 24.11 54.30
CA SER A 204 35.04 24.22 55.55
C SER A 204 33.55 24.42 55.28
N ARG A 205 33.17 25.13 54.19
CA ARG A 205 31.76 25.32 53.80
C ARG A 205 31.05 24.03 53.42
N LEU A 206 31.77 22.93 53.15
CA LEU A 206 31.17 21.61 52.91
C LEU A 206 30.81 20.88 54.22
N ALA A 207 31.48 21.19 55.34
CA ALA A 207 31.10 20.65 56.65
C ALA A 207 29.82 21.31 57.15
N ASP A 208 29.65 22.61 56.92
CA ASP A 208 28.51 23.43 57.35
C ASP A 208 27.32 23.40 56.35
N ILE A 209 27.30 22.46 55.40
CA ILE A 209 26.27 22.41 54.36
C ILE A 209 24.91 22.01 54.96
N SER A 210 23.86 22.79 54.67
CA SER A 210 22.55 22.57 55.28
C SER A 210 21.85 21.29 54.76
N ALA A 211 20.98 20.70 55.58
CA ALA A 211 20.18 19.53 55.17
C ALA A 211 19.34 19.77 53.90
N ALA A 212 18.90 21.02 53.68
CA ALA A 212 18.22 21.42 52.44
C ALA A 212 19.15 21.40 51.22
N ALA A 213 20.42 21.80 51.38
CA ALA A 213 21.43 21.69 50.33
C ALA A 213 21.79 20.21 50.06
N LEU A 214 21.95 19.39 51.10
CA LEU A 214 22.15 17.94 50.97
C LEU A 214 21.02 17.26 50.18
N LYS A 215 19.75 17.63 50.45
CA LYS A 215 18.60 17.10 49.67
C LYS A 215 18.68 17.43 48.18
N GLY A 216 19.31 18.55 47.80
CA GLY A 216 19.60 18.89 46.41
C GLY A 216 20.71 18.00 45.79
N LEU A 217 21.76 17.73 46.56
CA LEU A 217 22.89 16.89 46.15
C LEU A 217 22.52 15.39 46.06
N ALA A 218 21.55 14.92 46.84
CA ALA A 218 21.10 13.52 46.93
C ALA A 218 20.68 12.88 45.59
N LYS A 219 20.37 13.68 44.56
CA LYS A 219 20.08 13.17 43.20
C LYS A 219 21.29 12.48 42.56
N PHE A 220 22.50 12.97 42.88
CA PHE A 220 23.74 12.61 42.19
C PHE A 220 24.92 12.30 43.11
N VAL A 221 24.82 12.55 44.42
CA VAL A 221 25.80 12.18 45.44
C VAL A 221 25.26 11.05 46.33
N ALA A 222 26.10 10.07 46.67
CA ALA A 222 25.81 9.08 47.69
C ALA A 222 25.84 9.78 49.07
N LEU A 223 24.67 9.97 49.69
CA LEU A 223 24.56 10.64 50.99
C LEU A 223 23.96 9.69 52.03
N ASP A 224 24.71 9.45 53.09
CA ASP A 224 24.22 8.80 54.31
C ASP A 224 24.00 9.87 55.39
N GLY A 225 23.02 10.75 55.12
CA GLY A 225 22.76 11.96 55.90
C GLY A 225 23.86 13.05 55.85
N ARG A 226 25.05 12.75 55.29
CA ARG A 226 26.22 13.63 55.16
C ARG A 226 26.96 13.37 53.84
N LEU A 227 27.87 14.27 53.48
CA LEU A 227 28.83 14.06 52.38
C LEU A 227 29.83 12.94 52.75
N PRO A 228 30.23 12.05 51.81
CA PRO A 228 31.23 11.02 52.06
C PRO A 228 32.59 11.58 52.51
N ALA A 229 33.27 10.88 53.42
CA ALA A 229 34.53 11.33 54.00
C ALA A 229 35.67 11.39 52.96
N GLU A 230 35.67 10.46 52.00
CA GLU A 230 36.61 10.40 50.88
C GLU A 230 36.44 11.61 49.95
N LEU A 231 35.20 12.07 49.77
CA LEU A 231 34.90 13.28 49.02
C LEU A 231 35.33 14.52 49.83
N LEU A 232 35.05 14.59 51.13
CA LEU A 232 35.51 15.70 51.98
C LEU A 232 37.05 15.82 52.08
N ALA A 233 37.77 14.72 51.87
CA ALA A 233 39.24 14.69 51.81
C ALA A 233 39.82 15.17 50.46
N GLU A 234 39.03 15.23 49.39
CA GLU A 234 39.46 15.69 48.07
C GLU A 234 39.45 17.22 47.99
N LYS A 235 40.61 17.84 47.76
CA LYS A 235 40.76 19.30 47.63
C LYS A 235 39.91 19.88 46.49
N ARG A 236 39.60 19.07 45.47
CA ARG A 236 38.73 19.41 44.33
C ARG A 236 37.24 19.15 44.60
N ALA A 237 36.83 18.75 45.80
CA ALA A 237 35.45 18.33 46.07
C ALA A 237 34.36 19.40 45.92
N PRO A 238 34.53 20.67 46.37
CA PRO A 238 33.53 21.71 46.12
C PRO A 238 33.31 21.92 44.61
N TYR A 239 34.38 21.70 43.84
CA TYR A 239 34.39 21.83 42.39
C TYR A 239 33.69 20.65 41.70
N ILE A 240 34.00 19.42 42.10
CA ILE A 240 33.32 18.19 41.62
C ILE A 240 31.82 18.26 41.93
N LEU A 241 31.44 18.75 43.12
CA LEU A 241 30.05 18.97 43.52
C LEU A 241 29.36 20.04 42.66
N LEU A 242 30.01 21.18 42.39
CA LEU A 242 29.39 22.23 41.57
C LEU A 242 29.26 21.81 40.09
N HIS A 243 30.27 21.15 39.52
CA HIS A 243 30.17 20.56 38.18
C HIS A 243 29.02 19.54 38.12
N GLY A 244 28.93 18.67 39.13
CA GLY A 244 27.81 17.75 39.33
C GLY A 244 26.44 18.43 39.30
N LEU A 245 26.29 19.52 40.06
CA LEU A 245 25.04 20.26 40.17
C LEU A 245 24.65 20.92 38.84
N VAL A 246 25.59 21.59 38.17
CA VAL A 246 25.36 22.28 36.88
C VAL A 246 24.95 21.29 35.79
N ALA A 247 25.75 20.25 35.58
CA ALA A 247 25.53 19.32 34.48
C ALA A 247 24.30 18.43 34.73
N SER A 248 24.05 18.02 35.99
CA SER A 248 22.80 17.36 36.38
C SER A 248 21.58 18.25 36.14
N PHE A 249 21.64 19.54 36.48
CA PHE A 249 20.55 20.49 36.25
C PHE A 249 20.29 20.73 34.76
N ILE A 250 21.33 21.02 33.96
CA ILE A 250 21.18 21.22 32.51
C ILE A 250 20.59 19.96 31.83
N CYS A 251 21.05 18.77 32.23
CA CYS A 251 20.48 17.51 31.74
C CYS A 251 19.03 17.26 32.23
N GLN A 252 18.70 17.66 33.47
CA GLN A 252 17.33 17.53 33.98
C GLN A 252 16.36 18.46 33.24
N GLU A 253 16.75 19.70 32.95
CA GLU A 253 15.81 20.69 32.39
C GLU A 253 15.74 20.65 30.86
N ALA A 254 16.87 20.53 30.16
CA ALA A 254 16.88 20.51 28.70
C ALA A 254 16.63 19.10 28.11
N PHE A 255 17.25 18.05 28.64
CA PHE A 255 17.34 16.75 27.96
C PHE A 255 16.43 15.63 28.52
N SER A 256 15.63 15.90 29.56
CA SER A 256 14.83 14.87 30.25
C SER A 256 13.35 14.76 29.85
N SER A 257 12.84 15.74 29.10
CA SER A 257 11.53 15.77 28.42
C SER A 257 11.60 16.83 27.30
N PRO A 258 10.93 16.65 26.14
CA PRO A 258 10.80 17.69 25.12
C PRO A 258 9.93 18.89 25.58
N TRP A 259 9.07 18.71 26.58
CA TRP A 259 7.97 19.65 26.85
C TRP A 259 8.35 20.90 27.65
N TRP A 260 9.65 21.11 27.95
CA TRP A 260 10.16 22.41 28.43
C TRP A 260 9.82 23.57 27.47
N VAL A 261 9.55 23.27 26.19
CA VAL A 261 9.12 24.25 25.20
C VAL A 261 7.86 25.01 25.62
N PHE A 262 6.98 24.41 26.41
CA PHE A 262 5.76 25.08 26.90
C PHE A 262 6.08 26.09 28.01
N ASP A 263 6.93 25.74 28.98
CA ASP A 263 7.47 26.65 30.00
C ASP A 263 8.18 27.89 29.40
N ALA A 264 8.68 27.77 28.16
CA ALA A 264 9.32 28.81 27.38
C ALA A 264 8.37 29.62 26.47
N ILE A 265 7.14 29.14 26.28
CA ILE A 265 6.08 29.79 25.48
C ILE A 265 5.05 30.47 26.39
N ASP A 266 4.81 29.98 27.61
CA ASP A 266 3.82 30.52 28.54
C ASP A 266 4.07 31.99 28.94
N ASP A 267 5.33 32.46 28.84
CA ASP A 267 5.72 33.88 28.94
C ASP A 267 5.09 34.80 27.85
N PHE A 268 4.46 34.22 26.82
CA PHE A 268 3.68 34.90 25.78
C PHE A 268 2.17 34.72 25.92
N ALA A 269 1.68 33.88 26.83
CA ALA A 269 0.26 33.84 27.14
C ALA A 269 -0.16 35.26 27.59
N PRO A 270 -1.20 35.88 26.98
CA PRO A 270 -1.64 37.19 27.41
C PRO A 270 -2.17 37.03 28.84
N LYS A 271 -1.38 37.50 29.82
CA LYS A 271 -1.75 37.42 31.24
C LYS A 271 -3.16 37.97 31.37
N PRO A 272 -4.12 37.20 31.94
CA PRO A 272 -5.50 37.64 32.04
C PRO A 272 -5.47 39.02 32.71
N PRO A 273 -6.19 40.02 32.14
CA PRO A 273 -6.01 41.42 32.52
C PRO A 273 -6.13 41.53 34.03
N SER A 274 -5.01 41.88 34.67
CA SER A 274 -4.91 41.91 36.12
C SER A 274 -6.07 42.76 36.63
N ARG A 275 -7.00 42.14 37.37
CA ARG A 275 -8.09 42.87 38.00
C ARG A 275 -7.45 43.79 39.03
N ASN A 276 -7.16 45.01 38.61
CA ASN A 276 -6.67 46.06 39.48
C ASN A 276 -7.68 46.17 40.63
N PRO A 277 -7.26 46.00 41.90
CA PRO A 277 -8.17 46.10 43.05
C PRO A 277 -8.47 47.58 43.37
N ALA A 278 -8.71 48.39 42.33
CA ALA A 278 -8.88 49.84 42.37
C ALA A 278 -10.37 50.22 42.33
N SER A 279 -11.06 49.76 43.37
CA SER A 279 -12.39 50.15 43.85
C SER A 279 -12.44 49.53 45.26
N ASP A 280 -11.99 50.21 46.31
CA ASP A 280 -12.37 51.57 46.75
C ASP A 280 -13.90 51.71 46.74
N ASP A 281 -14.53 50.94 47.62
CA ASP A 281 -15.89 51.18 48.13
C ASP A 281 -15.93 50.71 49.60
N ASP A 282 -15.81 51.66 50.54
CA ASP A 282 -15.62 51.38 51.97
C ASP A 282 -16.92 50.88 52.62
N ASN A 283 -17.02 49.57 52.83
CA ASN A 283 -18.04 48.97 53.69
C ASN A 283 -17.47 47.83 54.55
N GLU A 284 -17.05 48.18 55.77
CA GLU A 284 -16.73 47.21 56.82
C GLU A 284 -18.00 46.44 57.24
N VAL A 285 -18.12 45.19 56.81
CA VAL A 285 -19.10 44.24 57.35
C VAL A 285 -18.33 43.03 57.88
N GLU A 286 -18.28 42.89 59.21
CA GLU A 286 -17.62 41.79 59.92
C GLU A 286 -18.30 40.43 59.70
N SER A 287 -18.19 39.87 58.50
CA SER A 287 -18.63 38.51 58.19
C SER A 287 -17.65 37.46 58.73
N GLN A 288 -17.67 37.23 60.04
CA GLN A 288 -16.95 36.12 60.68
C GLN A 288 -17.49 34.75 60.16
N GLY A 289 -16.90 34.22 59.09
CA GLY A 289 -17.42 33.04 58.40
C GLY A 289 -16.37 32.22 57.64
N ASN A 290 -15.78 31.24 58.34
CA ASN A 290 -14.99 30.11 57.84
C ASN A 290 -13.94 30.38 56.73
N PRO A 291 -12.62 30.34 57.04
CA PRO A 291 -11.55 30.27 56.05
C PRO A 291 -11.51 28.87 55.41
N THR A 292 -12.54 28.54 54.63
CA THR A 292 -12.51 27.36 53.76
C THR A 292 -11.57 27.70 52.61
N SER A 293 -10.29 27.37 52.76
CA SER A 293 -9.26 27.65 51.76
C SER A 293 -9.49 26.80 50.52
N VAL A 294 -10.42 27.24 49.67
CA VAL A 294 -10.50 26.84 48.27
C VAL A 294 -9.25 27.37 47.60
N HIS A 295 -8.16 26.63 47.75
CA HIS A 295 -7.03 26.73 46.84
C HIS A 295 -7.62 26.68 45.44
N PRO A 296 -7.35 27.68 44.58
CA PRO A 296 -7.64 27.53 43.17
C PRO A 296 -7.00 26.21 42.72
N LEU A 297 -7.75 25.37 42.01
CA LEU A 297 -7.11 24.26 41.32
C LEU A 297 -6.22 24.90 40.26
N GLU A 298 -4.93 25.06 40.60
CA GLU A 298 -3.90 25.44 39.66
C GLU A 298 -3.95 24.39 38.55
N ALA A 299 -4.45 24.82 37.37
CA ALA A 299 -4.60 23.91 36.24
C ALA A 299 -3.19 23.36 35.93
N PRO A 300 -3.01 22.04 35.88
CA PRO A 300 -1.68 21.43 35.83
C PRO A 300 -0.88 22.04 34.68
N GLU A 301 0.38 22.40 34.92
CA GLU A 301 1.19 23.15 33.95
C GLU A 301 1.17 22.44 32.59
N MET A 302 1.09 23.20 31.48
CA MET A 302 0.87 22.62 30.14
C MET A 302 1.92 21.53 29.80
N ARG A 303 3.14 21.68 30.33
CA ARG A 303 4.20 20.66 30.31
C ARG A 303 3.80 19.32 30.93
N GLU A 304 3.18 19.30 32.12
CA GLU A 304 2.73 18.08 32.79
C GLU A 304 1.57 17.42 32.03
N GLN A 305 0.65 18.22 31.48
CA GLN A 305 -0.41 17.73 30.60
C GLN A 305 0.17 17.03 29.35
N MET A 306 1.23 17.61 28.77
CA MET A 306 1.90 17.06 27.59
C MET A 306 2.79 15.84 27.90
N ASP A 307 3.49 15.79 29.05
CA ASP A 307 4.20 14.58 29.52
C ASP A 307 3.18 13.42 29.77
N THR A 308 1.99 13.75 30.28
CA THR A 308 0.89 12.79 30.50
C THR A 308 0.30 12.30 29.17
N LEU A 309 -0.08 13.21 28.27
CA LEU A 309 -0.63 12.88 26.95
C LEU A 309 0.36 12.05 26.12
N TYR A 310 1.64 12.41 26.11
CA TYR A 310 2.68 11.64 25.43
C TYR A 310 2.85 10.24 26.01
N SER A 311 2.75 10.08 27.34
CA SER A 311 2.83 8.77 27.99
C SER A 311 1.64 7.88 27.58
N LEU A 312 0.42 8.41 27.61
CA LEU A 312 -0.79 7.71 27.15
C LEU A 312 -0.70 7.29 25.67
N LEU A 313 -0.24 8.20 24.79
CA LEU A 313 0.00 7.90 23.37
C LEU A 313 1.05 6.81 23.18
N ARG A 314 2.15 6.83 23.95
CA ARG A 314 3.23 5.84 23.84
C ARG A 314 2.80 4.46 24.31
N ASP A 315 1.97 4.40 25.35
CA ASP A 315 1.47 3.15 25.91
C ASP A 315 0.39 2.50 25.01
N VAL A 316 -0.20 3.25 24.07
CA VAL A 316 -1.01 2.73 22.94
C VAL A 316 -0.13 2.37 21.73
N ASN A 317 0.76 3.27 21.30
CA ASN A 317 1.65 3.05 20.15
C ASN A 317 2.95 3.88 20.28
N GLU A 318 4.03 3.25 20.76
CA GLU A 318 5.34 3.90 20.95
C GLU A 318 5.82 4.63 19.68
N LYS A 319 5.72 3.98 18.50
CA LYS A 319 6.19 4.53 17.23
C LYS A 319 5.42 5.78 16.78
N GLU A 320 4.09 5.75 16.88
CA GLU A 320 3.26 6.90 16.48
C GLU A 320 3.35 8.04 17.49
N SER A 321 3.48 7.74 18.79
CA SER A 321 3.73 8.75 19.82
C SER A 321 5.02 9.52 19.57
N ASP A 322 6.09 8.83 19.16
CA ASP A 322 7.38 9.43 18.85
C ASP A 322 7.36 10.19 17.53
N GLN A 323 6.59 9.73 16.53
CA GLN A 323 6.37 10.47 15.29
C GLN A 323 5.59 11.77 15.53
N TRP A 324 4.55 11.75 16.35
CA TRP A 324 3.79 12.95 16.76
C TRP A 324 4.67 13.93 17.53
N ARG A 325 5.39 13.45 18.56
CA ARG A 325 6.34 14.24 19.35
C ARG A 325 7.41 14.88 18.46
N ALA A 326 8.04 14.11 17.57
CA ALA A 326 9.07 14.60 16.67
C ALA A 326 8.53 15.61 15.63
N HIS A 327 7.28 15.48 15.19
CA HIS A 327 6.65 16.43 14.27
C HIS A 327 6.34 17.77 14.97
N LEU A 328 5.73 17.73 16.16
CA LEU A 328 5.46 18.91 16.97
C LEU A 328 6.75 19.66 17.33
N MET A 329 7.78 18.93 17.77
CA MET A 329 9.09 19.52 18.06
C MET A 329 9.77 20.10 16.82
N ARG A 330 9.61 19.49 15.64
CA ARG A 330 10.15 20.06 14.38
C ARG A 330 9.49 21.38 14.03
N ILE A 331 8.16 21.48 14.13
CA ILE A 331 7.43 22.75 13.91
C ILE A 331 7.97 23.84 14.84
N LEU A 332 8.11 23.58 16.13
CA LEU A 332 8.61 24.56 17.10
C LEU A 332 10.11 24.90 16.90
N CYS A 333 10.92 23.91 16.52
CA CYS A 333 12.34 24.07 16.22
C CYS A 333 12.58 24.96 14.99
N GLU A 334 11.89 24.67 13.88
CA GLU A 334 11.95 25.44 12.63
C GLU A 334 11.35 26.86 12.79
N ASN A 335 10.39 27.01 13.70
CA ASN A 335 9.85 28.30 14.11
C ASN A 335 10.62 28.95 15.27
N GLY A 336 11.89 28.60 15.49
CA GLY A 336 12.83 29.43 16.28
C GLY A 336 13.18 28.94 17.68
N LEU A 337 12.69 27.78 18.13
CA LEU A 337 13.25 27.13 19.33
C LEU A 337 14.58 26.41 19.05
N GLY A 338 14.89 26.07 17.79
CA GLY A 338 16.18 25.53 17.38
C GLY A 338 17.20 26.58 16.93
N LYS A 339 18.33 26.14 16.40
CA LYS A 339 19.37 27.03 15.85
C LYS A 339 18.90 27.60 14.52
N LEU A 340 18.67 28.91 14.47
CA LEU A 340 18.24 29.62 13.26
C LEU A 340 19.41 29.78 12.27
N ARG A 341 19.11 29.66 10.96
CA ARG A 341 20.09 29.82 9.87
C ARG A 341 20.37 31.29 9.50
N ARG A 342 19.53 32.23 9.96
CA ARG A 342 19.62 33.69 9.80
C ARG A 342 19.00 34.33 11.05
N GLU A 343 19.34 35.56 11.37
CA GLU A 343 18.60 36.30 12.40
C GLU A 343 17.14 36.49 11.94
N PRO A 344 16.15 36.23 12.81
CA PRO A 344 14.74 36.39 12.45
C PRO A 344 14.34 37.86 12.52
N GLU A 345 13.44 38.28 11.65
CA GLU A 345 12.89 39.64 11.68
C GLU A 345 12.25 39.93 13.03
N LYS A 346 12.46 41.15 13.55
CA LYS A 346 11.78 41.61 14.76
C LYS A 346 10.27 41.51 14.56
N ASP A 347 9.56 41.14 15.61
CA ASP A 347 8.12 40.82 15.64
C ASP A 347 7.66 39.54 14.94
N SER A 348 8.52 38.84 14.18
CA SER A 348 8.22 37.52 13.63
C SER A 348 7.96 36.46 14.71
N GLY A 349 7.25 35.38 14.36
CA GLY A 349 7.05 34.23 15.25
C GLY A 349 8.37 33.58 15.67
N GLN A 350 9.34 33.51 14.76
CA GLN A 350 10.70 33.01 15.03
C GLN A 350 11.45 33.85 16.07
N TYR A 351 11.37 35.18 15.97
CA TYR A 351 11.95 36.07 16.97
C TYR A 351 11.30 35.87 18.35
N LYS A 352 9.96 35.76 18.40
CA LYS A 352 9.21 35.54 19.65
C LYS A 352 9.61 34.22 20.31
N LEU A 353 9.57 33.09 19.60
CA LEU A 353 9.94 31.79 20.16
C LEU A 353 11.40 31.74 20.61
N SER A 354 12.34 32.31 19.83
CA SER A 354 13.75 32.44 20.24
C SER A 354 13.91 33.26 21.53
N LYS A 355 13.17 34.37 21.69
CA LYS A 355 13.17 35.15 22.94
C LYS A 355 12.45 34.46 24.11
N GLY A 356 11.48 33.58 23.86
CA GLY A 356 10.92 32.69 24.88
C GLY A 356 11.98 31.76 25.47
N ARG A 357 12.73 31.09 24.59
CA ARG A 357 13.85 30.20 24.96
C ARG A 357 14.93 30.94 25.78
N GLU A 358 15.31 32.15 25.37
CA GLU A 358 16.24 33.01 26.13
C GLU A 358 15.71 33.35 27.54
N ARG A 359 14.46 33.80 27.65
CA ARG A 359 13.83 34.11 28.95
C ARG A 359 13.73 32.87 29.84
N PHE A 360 13.44 31.72 29.26
CA PHE A 360 13.39 30.46 29.97
C PHE A 360 14.78 30.04 30.48
N ALA A 361 15.83 30.21 29.68
CA ALA A 361 17.22 30.04 30.15
C ALA A 361 17.54 30.97 31.34
N GLN A 362 17.11 32.24 31.29
CA GLN A 362 17.23 33.19 32.41
C GLN A 362 16.40 32.79 33.65
N LYS A 363 15.20 32.21 33.47
CA LYS A 363 14.34 31.67 34.54
C LYS A 363 15.03 30.47 35.21
N LEU A 364 15.57 29.56 34.41
CA LEU A 364 16.32 28.39 34.87
C LEU A 364 17.63 28.78 35.58
N ALA A 365 18.42 29.71 35.04
CA ALA A 365 19.65 30.17 35.65
C ALA A 365 19.37 30.85 37.01
N ARG A 366 18.38 31.74 37.09
CA ARG A 366 17.95 32.34 38.36
C ARG A 366 17.47 31.29 39.37
N ARG A 367 16.76 30.25 38.93
CA ARG A 367 16.34 29.11 39.78
C ARG A 367 17.53 28.26 40.26
N PHE A 368 18.58 28.12 39.44
CA PHE A 368 19.83 27.47 39.84
C PHE A 368 20.59 28.29 40.88
N MET A 369 20.82 29.58 40.62
CA MET A 369 21.62 30.48 41.47
C MET A 369 20.92 30.84 42.80
N SER A 370 19.59 30.67 42.88
CA SER A 370 18.82 30.72 44.14
C SER A 370 18.73 29.38 44.87
N GLY A 371 19.18 28.28 44.24
CA GLY A 371 19.27 26.97 44.87
C GLY A 371 20.31 26.95 45.99
N THR A 372 19.90 26.51 47.19
CA THR A 372 20.74 26.52 48.40
C THR A 372 22.13 25.92 48.19
N ALA A 373 22.20 24.73 47.60
CA ALA A 373 23.46 24.04 47.32
C ALA A 373 24.38 24.80 46.36
N ALA A 374 23.86 25.58 45.41
CA ALA A 374 24.68 26.44 44.56
C ALA A 374 25.30 27.59 45.38
N GLN A 375 24.52 28.23 46.27
CA GLN A 375 24.99 29.35 47.11
C GLN A 375 26.10 28.95 48.12
N PHE A 376 26.10 27.71 48.60
CA PHE A 376 27.20 27.16 49.40
C PHE A 376 28.47 26.91 48.56
N LEU A 377 28.32 26.49 47.31
CA LEU A 377 29.44 26.11 46.44
C LEU A 377 30.03 27.26 45.61
N LEU A 378 29.31 28.36 45.40
CA LEU A 378 29.73 29.50 44.57
C LEU A 378 30.60 30.53 45.30
N LYS A 379 31.49 31.20 44.54
CA LYS A 379 32.21 32.42 44.95
C LYS A 379 31.23 33.61 45.00
N PRO A 380 30.99 34.27 46.16
CA PRO A 380 30.02 35.36 46.26
C PRO A 380 30.32 36.54 45.31
N GLN A 381 31.60 36.87 45.13
CA GLN A 381 32.06 38.00 44.31
C GLN A 381 31.84 37.83 42.79
N ALA A 382 31.49 36.62 42.32
CA ALA A 382 31.37 36.31 40.89
C ALA A 382 29.93 35.97 40.46
N HIS A 383 28.93 36.18 41.33
CA HIS A 383 27.57 35.67 41.14
C HIS A 383 26.91 36.10 39.83
N GLU A 384 27.04 37.37 39.42
CA GLU A 384 26.50 37.85 38.15
C GLU A 384 27.17 37.22 36.93
N GLN A 385 28.51 37.11 36.93
CA GLN A 385 29.25 36.54 35.80
C GLN A 385 28.99 35.04 35.66
N ALA A 386 28.86 34.34 36.80
CA ALA A 386 28.44 32.96 36.86
C ALA A 386 27.03 32.78 36.29
N GLN A 387 26.08 33.62 36.69
CA GLN A 387 24.71 33.58 36.16
C GLN A 387 24.69 33.82 34.64
N ARG A 388 25.31 34.90 34.12
CA ARG A 388 25.29 35.21 32.68
C ARG A 388 25.86 34.07 31.82
N ARG A 389 27.00 33.49 32.21
CA ARG A 389 27.55 32.31 31.51
C ARG A 389 26.69 31.05 31.66
N LEU A 390 25.93 30.91 32.74
CA LEU A 390 24.97 29.81 32.91
C LEU A 390 23.73 30.01 32.03
N GLU A 391 23.29 31.25 31.81
CA GLU A 391 22.21 31.61 30.88
C GLU A 391 22.60 31.29 29.43
N GLU A 392 23.83 31.61 29.03
CA GLU A 392 24.41 31.24 27.73
C GLU A 392 24.44 29.71 27.54
N GLU A 393 24.93 28.98 28.54
CA GLU A 393 24.99 27.51 28.52
C GLU A 393 23.61 26.85 28.49
N LEU A 394 22.65 27.34 29.28
CA LEU A 394 21.27 26.86 29.27
C LEU A 394 20.56 27.16 27.94
N ASN A 395 20.67 28.38 27.41
CA ASN A 395 20.07 28.73 26.11
C ASN A 395 20.64 27.84 24.99
N SER A 396 21.96 27.59 25.01
CA SER A 396 22.63 26.70 24.06
C SER A 396 22.20 25.23 24.22
N ALA A 397 21.98 24.74 25.44
CA ALA A 397 21.49 23.39 25.69
C ALA A 397 20.02 23.21 25.30
N LEU A 398 19.17 24.21 25.52
CA LEU A 398 17.77 24.23 25.09
C LEU A 398 17.67 24.29 23.54
N GLU A 399 18.46 25.13 22.89
CA GLU A 399 18.56 25.20 21.42
C GLU A 399 18.89 23.84 20.81
N TYR A 400 19.87 23.14 21.38
CA TYR A 400 20.30 21.83 20.89
C TYR A 400 19.28 20.74 21.25
N SER A 401 18.69 20.78 22.45
CA SER A 401 17.61 19.89 22.87
C SER A 401 16.44 19.90 21.90
N ALA A 402 15.99 21.09 21.46
CA ALA A 402 14.92 21.21 20.48
C ALA A 402 15.23 20.43 19.19
N GLN A 403 16.49 20.46 18.73
CA GLN A 403 16.96 19.72 17.56
C GLN A 403 17.05 18.21 17.80
N LEU A 404 17.57 17.76 18.95
CA LEU A 404 17.62 16.33 19.28
C LEU A 404 16.22 15.71 19.33
N TRP A 405 15.23 16.43 19.87
CA TRP A 405 13.84 16.00 19.91
C TRP A 405 13.12 16.08 18.55
N CYS A 406 13.71 16.65 17.49
CA CYS A 406 13.20 16.52 16.12
C CYS A 406 13.37 15.10 15.53
N GLY A 407 14.20 14.24 16.13
CA GLY A 407 14.34 12.83 15.74
C GLY A 407 13.21 11.95 16.30
N ARG A 408 12.85 10.88 15.60
CA ARG A 408 11.89 9.84 16.06
C ARG A 408 12.58 8.82 16.97
N LEU A 409 13.18 9.32 18.04
CA LEU A 409 14.03 8.56 18.94
C LEU A 409 13.65 8.82 20.39
N LEU A 410 13.79 7.78 21.22
CA LEU A 410 13.48 7.87 22.65
C LEU A 410 14.75 8.20 23.42
N MET A 411 15.01 9.50 23.61
CA MET A 411 16.08 9.99 24.47
C MET A 411 15.69 9.84 25.96
N ARG A 412 16.62 9.34 26.77
CA ARG A 412 16.51 9.21 28.22
C ARG A 412 17.81 9.62 28.88
N THR A 413 17.73 10.58 29.79
CA THR A 413 18.76 10.84 30.80
C THR A 413 18.73 9.74 31.87
N ALA A 414 19.90 9.29 32.34
CA ALA A 414 20.00 8.41 33.51
C ALA A 414 19.70 9.21 34.78
N LYS A 415 18.42 9.30 35.18
CA LYS A 415 17.90 10.37 36.06
C LYS A 415 18.44 10.41 37.50
N SER A 416 19.12 9.39 38.02
CA SER A 416 19.72 9.45 39.37
C SER A 416 20.82 8.41 39.63
N LEU A 417 21.64 8.69 40.65
CA LEU A 417 22.65 7.77 41.17
C LEU A 417 22.05 6.40 41.60
N PRO A 418 20.92 6.32 42.34
CA PRO A 418 20.23 5.06 42.63
C PRO A 418 19.94 4.16 41.42
N VAL A 419 19.63 4.71 40.24
CA VAL A 419 19.41 3.88 39.03
C VAL A 419 20.70 3.22 38.57
N LEU A 420 21.82 3.94 38.58
CA LEU A 420 23.13 3.38 38.25
C LEU A 420 23.62 2.39 39.32
N GLN A 421 23.31 2.64 40.59
CA GLN A 421 23.59 1.72 41.70
C GLN A 421 22.74 0.45 41.64
N HIS A 422 21.49 0.49 41.16
CA HIS A 422 20.65 -0.71 41.08
C HIS A 422 21.10 -1.69 39.97
N HIS A 423 21.75 -1.20 38.92
CA HIS A 423 22.39 -2.03 37.87
C HIS A 423 23.79 -2.54 38.29
N GLN A 424 23.88 -3.04 39.53
CA GLN A 424 25.06 -2.95 40.40
C GLN A 424 26.31 -3.74 40.01
N GLN A 425 26.26 -4.60 38.98
CA GLN A 425 27.36 -5.55 38.68
C GLN A 425 28.01 -5.40 37.29
N ASP A 426 27.33 -4.80 36.30
CA ASP A 426 27.90 -4.65 34.94
C ASP A 426 28.07 -3.19 34.50
N VAL A 427 27.21 -2.27 34.96
CA VAL A 427 27.33 -0.84 34.61
C VAL A 427 28.57 -0.20 35.23
N LEU A 428 29.02 -0.71 36.37
CA LEU A 428 30.15 -0.23 37.17
C LEU A 428 31.51 -0.84 36.78
N LYS A 429 31.55 -1.78 35.82
CA LYS A 429 32.80 -2.36 35.30
C LYS A 429 33.46 -1.39 34.33
N ALA A 430 34.54 -0.73 34.74
CA ALA A 430 35.39 0.07 33.87
C ALA A 430 36.24 -0.84 32.96
N PRO A 431 36.35 -0.56 31.64
CA PRO A 431 35.72 0.54 30.88
C PRO A 431 34.27 0.23 30.44
N SER A 432 33.28 0.82 31.12
CA SER A 432 31.86 0.63 30.81
C SER A 432 31.46 1.38 29.54
N LYS A 433 30.47 0.85 28.80
CA LYS A 433 29.83 1.60 27.71
C LYS A 433 29.15 2.88 28.24
N TRP A 434 28.64 2.84 29.48
CA TRP A 434 27.75 3.85 30.07
C TRP A 434 28.44 4.83 31.01
N LEU A 435 29.61 4.46 31.57
CA LEU A 435 30.26 5.15 32.69
C LEU A 435 31.74 5.44 32.39
N GLN A 436 32.23 6.62 32.78
CA GLN A 436 33.65 6.97 32.71
C GLN A 436 34.11 7.66 34.01
N PRO A 437 35.33 7.39 34.53
CA PRO A 437 35.88 8.14 35.66
C PRO A 437 35.99 9.64 35.37
N HIS A 438 35.72 10.47 36.36
CA HIS A 438 35.90 11.92 36.31
C HIS A 438 37.37 12.30 36.07
N GLN A 439 37.64 13.40 35.36
CA GLN A 439 38.99 13.81 34.97
C GLN A 439 39.96 13.93 36.16
N SER A 440 39.48 14.36 37.33
CA SER A 440 40.32 14.46 38.54
C SER A 440 40.90 13.14 39.03
N GLN A 441 40.31 11.99 38.65
CA GLN A 441 40.81 10.65 38.99
C GLN A 441 41.66 10.03 37.87
N LYS A 442 41.50 10.47 36.61
CA LYS A 442 42.32 10.01 35.46
C LYS A 442 43.80 10.37 35.60
N GLU A 443 44.10 11.47 36.29
CA GLU A 443 45.47 11.89 36.61
C GLU A 443 46.18 10.96 37.62
N THR A 444 45.41 10.19 38.42
CA THR A 444 45.93 9.47 39.58
C THR A 444 45.78 7.95 39.51
N LEU A 445 44.92 7.42 38.64
CA LEU A 445 44.67 5.99 38.49
C LEU A 445 44.63 5.63 36.99
N ASN A 446 45.73 5.03 36.50
CA ASN A 446 45.81 4.35 35.22
C ASN A 446 46.43 2.95 35.46
N PRO A 447 45.86 1.88 34.88
CA PRO A 447 44.83 1.87 33.83
C PRO A 447 43.38 1.90 34.38
N PRO A 448 42.34 2.04 33.54
CA PRO A 448 40.95 2.22 33.97
C PRO A 448 40.35 1.08 34.80
N GLU A 449 40.92 -0.11 34.73
CA GLU A 449 40.44 -1.30 35.44
C GLU A 449 40.60 -1.16 36.97
N MET A 450 41.46 -0.25 37.44
CA MET A 450 41.61 0.09 38.86
C MET A 450 40.34 0.69 39.50
N PHE A 451 39.37 1.13 38.69
CA PHE A 451 38.07 1.62 39.16
C PHE A 451 37.05 0.50 39.43
N ASN A 452 37.36 -0.76 39.09
CA ASN A 452 36.44 -1.88 39.25
C ASN A 452 36.17 -2.22 40.72
N GLY A 453 34.89 -2.34 41.09
CA GLY A 453 34.48 -2.66 42.46
C GLY A 453 34.71 -1.52 43.48
N LEU A 454 34.89 -0.28 43.00
CA LEU A 454 34.90 0.92 43.82
C LEU A 454 33.48 1.50 43.99
N PRO A 455 33.07 1.93 45.20
CA PRO A 455 31.75 2.54 45.43
C PRO A 455 31.55 3.83 44.62
N LEU A 456 30.39 3.94 43.98
CA LEU A 456 30.01 5.11 43.17
C LEU A 456 29.49 6.24 44.09
N LEU A 457 30.32 7.28 44.33
CA LEU A 457 30.01 8.34 45.30
C LEU A 457 29.43 9.61 44.70
N VAL A 458 29.83 10.00 43.49
CA VAL A 458 29.27 11.18 42.79
C VAL A 458 29.08 10.87 41.31
N VAL A 459 27.89 11.12 40.76
CA VAL A 459 27.63 11.19 39.31
C VAL A 459 27.75 12.65 38.90
N VAL A 460 28.86 13.01 38.28
CA VAL A 460 29.18 14.40 37.89
C VAL A 460 28.35 14.83 36.68
N HIS A 461 27.89 13.90 35.84
CA HIS A 461 26.74 14.12 34.97
C HIS A 461 26.06 12.81 34.58
N PRO A 462 24.75 12.84 34.31
CA PRO A 462 24.00 11.65 33.93
C PRO A 462 24.31 11.25 32.49
N ALA A 463 24.23 9.95 32.20
CA ALA A 463 24.31 9.48 30.82
C ALA A 463 23.11 9.98 30.00
N VAL A 464 23.35 10.47 28.78
CA VAL A 464 22.31 10.73 27.78
C VAL A 464 22.29 9.55 26.83
N THR A 465 21.17 8.83 26.84
CA THR A 465 21.02 7.52 26.23
C THR A 465 19.84 7.55 25.28
N VAL A 466 19.93 6.83 24.15
CA VAL A 466 18.93 6.90 23.09
C VAL A 466 18.54 5.51 22.65
N ARG A 467 17.25 5.31 22.41
CA ARG A 467 16.69 4.09 21.83
C ARG A 467 16.03 4.37 20.49
N GLY A 468 16.22 3.43 19.56
CA GLY A 468 15.67 3.46 18.22
C GLY A 468 16.55 4.19 17.19
N THR A 469 16.20 4.00 15.92
CA THR A 469 16.75 4.72 14.76
C THR A 469 16.03 6.05 14.53
N GLU A 470 16.59 6.94 13.72
CA GLU A 470 15.98 8.23 13.36
C GLU A 470 14.61 8.10 12.67
N GLU A 471 14.29 6.93 12.13
CA GLU A 471 13.03 6.65 11.43
C GLU A 471 11.88 6.23 12.36
N GLY A 472 12.15 5.97 13.65
CA GLY A 472 11.19 5.43 14.60
C GLY A 472 11.08 3.91 14.52
N GLN A 473 12.22 3.22 14.58
CA GLN A 473 12.32 1.75 14.50
C GLN A 473 13.34 1.21 15.51
N ASN A 474 13.28 -0.09 15.81
CA ASN A 474 14.29 -0.84 16.57
C ASN A 474 14.60 -0.33 18.00
N TYR A 475 13.61 0.21 18.72
CA TYR A 475 13.74 0.71 20.09
C TYR A 475 14.29 -0.31 21.11
N SER A 476 14.06 -1.61 20.88
CA SER A 476 14.57 -2.70 21.70
C SER A 476 16.03 -3.09 21.39
N ALA A 477 16.42 -3.07 20.10
CA ALA A 477 17.72 -3.55 19.64
C ALA A 477 18.79 -2.44 19.56
N THR A 478 18.40 -1.23 19.15
CA THR A 478 19.32 -0.11 18.93
C THR A 478 19.36 0.80 20.15
N SER A 479 20.39 0.65 21.00
CA SER A 479 20.67 1.58 22.10
C SER A 479 22.02 2.28 21.96
N ARG A 480 21.97 3.60 21.79
CA ARG A 480 23.09 4.54 21.62
C ARG A 480 23.31 5.35 22.91
N ILE A 481 24.50 5.91 23.10
CA ILE A 481 24.88 6.69 24.29
C ILE A 481 25.65 7.92 23.82
N TRP A 482 24.96 9.05 23.73
CA TRP A 482 25.52 10.33 23.27
C TRP A 482 26.36 11.04 24.33
N LEU A 483 26.04 10.83 25.61
CA LEU A 483 26.87 11.23 26.74
C LEU A 483 27.00 10.03 27.68
N LYS A 484 28.22 9.56 27.93
CA LYS A 484 28.49 8.61 29.02
C LYS A 484 28.43 9.35 30.34
N ALA A 485 27.81 8.77 31.37
CA ALA A 485 27.87 9.36 32.70
C ALA A 485 29.33 9.49 33.15
N ARG A 486 29.76 10.67 33.62
CA ARG A 486 31.00 10.76 34.39
C ARG A 486 30.72 10.66 35.87
N ALA A 487 31.59 9.96 36.59
CA ALA A 487 31.46 9.76 38.02
C ALA A 487 32.79 9.81 38.77
N TRP A 488 32.72 10.20 40.03
CA TRP A 488 33.80 10.11 41.00
C TRP A 488 33.53 8.90 41.90
N MET A 489 34.48 7.96 41.91
CA MET A 489 34.37 6.70 42.65
C MET A 489 35.20 6.76 43.93
N GLY A 490 34.61 6.36 45.05
CA GLY A 490 35.28 6.26 46.34
C GLY A 490 36.21 5.07 46.40
N GLY A 491 37.28 5.19 47.15
CA GLY A 491 38.28 4.16 47.33
C GLY A 491 39.40 4.78 48.16
N THR A 492 39.55 4.32 49.39
CA THR A 492 40.52 4.94 50.31
C THR A 492 41.94 4.77 49.77
N ASN A 493 42.84 5.62 50.26
CA ASN A 493 44.26 5.47 49.97
C ASN A 493 44.83 4.12 50.46
N GLU A 494 44.08 3.30 51.21
CA GLU A 494 44.49 1.94 51.61
C GLU A 494 44.42 0.96 50.45
N ARG A 495 43.28 0.77 49.76
CA ARG A 495 43.26 -0.08 48.54
C ARG A 495 44.25 0.40 47.48
N ARG A 496 44.47 1.70 47.42
CA ARG A 496 45.51 2.30 46.57
C ARG A 496 46.92 1.85 47.02
N ARG A 497 47.26 1.97 48.31
CA ARG A 497 48.53 1.50 48.88
C ARG A 497 48.70 -0.01 48.78
N GLU A 498 47.64 -0.80 48.94
CA GLU A 498 47.65 -2.25 48.76
C GLU A 498 48.00 -2.60 47.30
N HIS A 499 47.37 -1.93 46.33
CA HIS A 499 47.63 -2.17 44.91
C HIS A 499 48.98 -1.59 44.43
N GLU A 500 49.43 -0.47 45.01
CA GLU A 500 50.77 0.09 44.79
C GLU A 500 51.85 -0.81 45.43
N ALA A 501 51.60 -1.37 46.62
CA ALA A 501 52.48 -2.35 47.27
C ALA A 501 52.55 -3.67 46.49
N GLN A 502 51.41 -4.21 46.04
CA GLN A 502 51.39 -5.41 45.18
C GLN A 502 52.14 -5.19 43.86
N ARG A 503 52.07 -3.99 43.26
CA ARG A 503 52.87 -3.64 42.08
C ARG A 503 54.37 -3.52 42.38
N LEU A 504 54.75 -3.05 43.57
CA LEU A 504 56.15 -3.03 44.00
C LEU A 504 56.67 -4.45 44.29
N ASP A 505 55.86 -5.30 44.92
CA ASP A 505 56.21 -6.67 45.29
C ASP A 505 56.38 -7.58 44.05
N HIS A 506 55.44 -7.50 43.10
CA HIS A 506 55.59 -8.16 41.78
C HIS A 506 56.72 -7.51 40.95
N GLY A 507 56.87 -6.19 41.00
CA GLY A 507 57.95 -5.48 40.31
C GLY A 507 59.36 -5.77 40.85
N LEU A 508 59.49 -6.24 42.09
CA LEU A 508 60.74 -6.81 42.62
C LEU A 508 60.99 -8.23 42.11
N MET A 509 59.95 -9.04 41.93
CA MET A 509 60.08 -10.41 41.40
C MET A 509 60.51 -10.44 39.92
N ASP A 510 60.14 -9.44 39.13
CA ASP A 510 60.64 -9.28 37.74
C ASP A 510 62.10 -8.79 37.65
N TRP A 511 62.80 -8.59 38.78
CA TRP A 511 64.19 -8.11 38.87
C TRP A 511 65.20 -9.15 39.43
N PHE A 512 64.76 -10.38 39.74
CA PHE A 512 65.58 -11.47 40.28
C PHE A 512 65.54 -12.75 39.43
#